data_AF-A0A7D5CBY2-F1
#
_entry.id   AF-A0A7D5CBY2-F1
#
_cell.length_a   1.000
_cell.length_b   1.000
_cell.length_c   1.000
_cell.angle_alpha   90.00
_cell.angle_beta   90.00
_cell.angle_gamma   90.00
#
_symmetry.space_group_name_H-M   'P 1'
#
loop_
_entity.id
_entity.type
_entity.pdbx_description
1 polymer ?
#
loop_
_entity_poly.entity_id
_entity_poly.type
_entity_poly.pdbx_seq_one_letter_code
_entity_poly.pdbx_strand_id
1 'polypeptide(L)' 'MSDLKEMLFAIEITLVGITAGVLSIPYNSFLLTVIAGGMVLIGLLEAARTR' A
#
# COMPACT_ATOMS: atom_id res chain seq x y z
N MET A 1 19.39 -11.41 -1.75
CA MET A 1 18.08 -11.89 -2.27
C MET A 1 16.90 -11.47 -1.39
N SER A 2 17.08 -11.15 -0.10
CA SER A 2 16.00 -10.59 0.77
C SER A 2 15.56 -9.20 0.33
N ASP A 3 16.51 -8.30 0.08
CA ASP A 3 16.23 -6.87 -0.18
C ASP A 3 15.38 -6.65 -1.44
N LEU A 4 15.64 -7.42 -2.51
CA LEU A 4 14.83 -7.38 -3.72
C LEU A 4 13.40 -7.86 -3.45
N LYS A 5 13.23 -8.88 -2.60
CA LYS A 5 11.92 -9.41 -2.22
C LYS A 5 11.16 -8.43 -1.33
N GLU A 6 11.84 -7.78 -0.38
CA GLU A 6 11.26 -6.73 0.47
C GLU A 6 10.85 -5.50 -0.35
N MET A 7 11.68 -5.08 -1.30
CA MET A 7 11.36 -3.97 -2.19
C MET A 7 10.15 -4.29 -3.08
N LEU A 8 10.07 -5.52 -3.64
CA LEU A 8 8.91 -5.96 -4.41
C LEU A 8 7.64 -6.03 -3.56
N PHE A 9 7.75 -6.48 -2.32
CA PHE A 9 6.64 -6.52 -1.36
C PHE A 9 6.13 -5.11 -1.01
N ALA A 10 7.04 -4.17 -0.73
CA ALA A 10 6.70 -2.77 -0.47
C ALA A 10 5.97 -2.13 -1.67
N ILE A 11 6.43 -2.42 -2.89
CA ILE A 11 5.78 -1.97 -4.12
C ILE A 11 4.37 -2.57 -4.25
N GLU A 12 4.22 -3.88 -4.04
CA GLU A 12 2.93 -4.57 -4.15
C GLU A 12 1.89 -3.99 -3.20
N ILE A 13 2.24 -3.83 -1.92
CA ILE A 13 1.35 -3.25 -0.90
C ILE A 13 0.99 -1.80 -1.19
N THR A 14 1.94 -1.01 -1.68
CA THR A 14 1.68 0.37 -2.07
C THR A 14 0.69 0.43 -3.23
N LEU A 15 0.85 -0.45 -4.23
CA LEU A 15 -0.06 -0.59 -5.36
C LEU A 15 -1.48 -0.97 -4.92
N VAL A 16 -1.61 -1.94 -4.01
CA VAL A 16 -2.91 -2.34 -3.45
C VAL A 16 -3.57 -1.16 -2.72
N GLY A 17 -2.81 -0.40 -1.94
CA GLY A 17 -3.31 0.80 -1.26
C GLY A 17 -3.82 1.86 -2.22
N ILE A 18 -3.08 2.15 -3.30
CA ILE A 18 -3.51 3.09 -4.35
C ILE A 18 -4.78 2.60 -5.03
N THR A 19 -4.86 1.31 -5.40
CA THR A 19 -6.06 0.73 -6.02
C THR A 19 -7.27 0.83 -5.11
N ALA A 20 -7.13 0.50 -3.82
CA ALA A 20 -8.20 0.67 -2.84
C ALA A 20 -8.65 2.14 -2.73
N GLY A 21 -7.71 3.08 -2.79
CA GLY A 21 -7.99 4.51 -2.77
C GLY A 21 -8.81 4.96 -3.99
N VAL A 22 -8.41 4.55 -5.18
CA VAL A 22 -9.14 4.85 -6.42
C VAL A 22 -10.53 4.24 -6.39
N LEU A 23 -10.69 2.99 -5.94
CA LEU A 23 -11.98 2.31 -5.84
C LEU A 23 -12.88 2.91 -4.74
N SER A 24 -12.31 3.54 -3.72
CA SER A 24 -13.10 4.17 -2.66
C SER A 24 -13.97 5.32 -3.18
N ILE A 25 -13.57 5.97 -4.28
CA ILE A 25 -14.30 7.09 -4.90
C ILE A 25 -15.60 6.62 -5.57
N PRO A 26 -15.60 5.72 -6.58
CA PRO A 26 -16.84 5.28 -7.23
C PRO A 26 -17.75 4.49 -6.28
N TYR A 27 -17.20 3.80 -5.29
CA TYR A 27 -18.00 3.04 -4.32
C TYR A 27 -18.41 3.85 -3.09
N ASN A 28 -17.97 5.11 -2.96
CA ASN A 28 -18.18 5.96 -1.78
C ASN A 28 -17.98 5.20 -0.45
N SER A 29 -16.88 4.43 -0.38
CA SER A 29 -16.67 3.47 0.69
C SER A 29 -15.57 3.93 1.64
N PHE A 30 -15.98 4.35 2.84
CA PHE A 30 -15.07 4.72 3.92
C PHE A 30 -14.07 3.61 4.27
N LEU A 31 -14.51 2.36 4.26
CA LEU A 31 -13.65 1.20 4.53
C LEU A 31 -12.52 1.07 3.51
N LEU A 32 -12.81 1.28 2.22
CA LEU A 32 -11.79 1.24 1.17
C LEU A 32 -10.78 2.37 1.34
N THR A 33 -11.20 3.55 1.79
CA THR A 33 -10.30 4.67 2.08
C THR A 33 -9.38 4.37 3.27
N VAL A 34 -9.90 3.72 4.32
CA VAL A 34 -9.09 3.29 5.48
C VAL A 34 -8.08 2.22 5.09
N ILE A 35 -8.48 1.23 4.28
CA ILE A 35 -7.59 0.21 3.74
C ILE A 35 -6.50 0.85 2.87
N ALA A 36 -6.88 1.79 2.00
CA ALA A 36 -5.95 2.53 1.15
C ALA A 36 -4.87 3.23 1.98
N GLY A 37 -5.27 4.00 2.99
CA GLY A 37 -4.34 4.69 3.88
C GLY A 37 -3.43 3.74 4.65
N GLY A 38 -3.99 2.67 5.22
CA GLY A 38 -3.22 1.68 5.98
C GLY A 38 -2.18 0.95 5.13
N MET A 39 -2.55 0.52 3.92
CA MET A 39 -1.63 -0.18 3.02
C MET A 39 -0.52 0.74 2.51
N VAL A 40 -0.83 1.99 2.19
CA VAL A 40 0.20 2.97 1.82
C VAL A 40 1.20 3.20 2.96
N LEU A 41 0.74 3.32 4.20
CA LEU A 41 1.61 3.49 5.37
C LEU A 41 2.51 2.26 5.61
N ILE A 42 1.97 1.05 5.48
CA ILE A 42 2.76 -0.18 5.61
C ILE A 42 3.83 -0.26 4.52
N GLY A 43 3.46 0.01 3.26
CA GLY A 43 4.42 0.04 2.15
C GLY A 43 5.53 1.07 2.35
N LEU A 44 5.18 2.25 2.88
CA LEU A 44 6.16 3.29 3.20
C LEU A 44 7.10 2.88 4.33
N LEU A 45 6.59 2.24 5.39
CA LEU A 45 7.39 1.79 6.52
C LEU A 45 8.37 0.68 6.11
N GLU A 46 7.93 -0.28 5.30
CA GLU A 46 8.81 -1.31 4.76
C GLU A 46 9.88 -0.71 3.84
N ALA A 47 9.50 0.21 2.94
CA ALA A 47 10.46 0.91 2.09
C ALA A 47 11.47 1.75 2.88
N ALA A 48 11.05 2.35 4.00
CA ALA A 48 11.93 3.12 4.88
C ALA A 48 12.85 2.23 5.72
N ARG A 49 12.43 0.98 6.03
CA ARG A 49 13.22 0.00 6.78
C ARG A 49 14.33 -0.65 5.94
N THR A 50 14.10 -0.86 4.64
CA THR A 50 15.08 -1.46 3.74
C THR A 50 16.19 -0.48 3.31
N ARG A 51 16.13 0.79 3.71
CA ARG A 51 17.17 1.81 3.46
C ARG A 51 18.09 1.99 4.65
#